data_AF-A0A0F9Q0S5-F1
#
_entry.id   AF-A0A0F9Q0S5-F1
#
_cell.length_a   1.000
_cell.length_b   1.000
_cell.length_c   1.000
_cell.angle_alpha   90.00
_cell.angle_beta   90.00
_cell.angle_gamma   90.00
#
_symmetry.space_group_name_H-M   'P 1'
#
loop_
_entity.id
_entity.type
_entity.pdbx_description
1 polymer ?
#
loop_
_entity_poly.entity_id
_entity_poly.type
_entity_poly.pdbx_seq_one_letter_code
_entity_poly.pdbx_strand_id
1 'polypeptide(L)'
;MTREEKFTQAMQKRKEEKIVEEERRGGGSYVFEPVPYCALETNQVKVVRLLGLPNHVKETPFDAKIINVSMITGDNDKPFRCIWPLKEERPDWIMWRIFDRVMEYEWDSGSNSKIYKHKDAHPAIFQKVFKNNKPHITFEKGWKPSTMVLLNMLDRMGMEWHEENKKSKVLSKKVKESVKTDGTSQFWYDVGVPKMLYDLILDDIVTHFGDWTNYDIAITKLSDKPFYKVAYLLKRKEEFKPEVVEFAFDGLLTNEQESYELNDLDRLFKLTTYKKLENRLKVFIQQVDSVFNTTYYDEFVVLVEKEKKEDAEKKAEETPKSDNTSDPVLNPAPTPDPDPTPTPAPVSDPVRQTRTKKEEPKEISKLDKLNKLGFAGVAKLTEKEIDLISEINSDAFVYLSKEQESHCPSCDFKAPMDFHCCPKCGEEFE
;
A
#
# COMPACT_ATOMS: atom_id res chain seq x y z
N MET A 1 -33.66 -24.50 42.11
CA MET A 1 -32.97 -24.61 40.81
C MET A 1 -32.99 -26.06 40.35
N THR A 2 -33.74 -26.35 39.29
CA THR A 2 -33.91 -27.71 38.76
C THR A 2 -32.66 -28.17 38.00
N ARG A 3 -32.56 -29.48 37.74
CA ARG A 3 -31.43 -30.05 36.97
C ARG A 3 -31.36 -29.45 35.56
N GLU A 4 -32.51 -29.20 34.94
CA GLU A 4 -32.62 -28.53 33.64
C GLU A 4 -32.09 -27.11 33.68
N GLU A 5 -32.47 -26.31 34.69
CA GLU A 5 -31.99 -24.93 34.84
C GLU A 5 -30.45 -24.87 34.99
N LYS A 6 -29.85 -25.83 35.71
CA LYS A 6 -28.39 -25.93 35.84
C LYS A 6 -27.69 -26.27 34.52
N PHE A 7 -28.31 -27.10 33.68
CA PHE A 7 -27.77 -27.44 32.36
C PHE A 7 -27.90 -26.27 31.38
N THR A 8 -29.02 -25.54 31.41
CA THR A 8 -29.21 -24.32 30.61
C THR A 8 -28.18 -23.25 31.00
N GLN A 9 -27.97 -23.02 32.30
CA GLN A 9 -26.99 -22.06 32.79
C GLN A 9 -25.55 -22.47 32.43
N ALA A 10 -25.21 -23.76 32.50
CA ALA A 10 -23.90 -24.26 32.08
C ALA A 10 -23.67 -24.13 30.56
N MET A 11 -24.71 -24.35 29.74
CA MET A 11 -24.65 -24.17 28.29
C MET A 11 -24.51 -22.70 27.90
N GLN A 12 -25.16 -21.80 28.63
CA GLN A 12 -25.07 -20.36 28.42
C GLN A 12 -23.68 -19.84 28.79
N LYS A 13 -23.15 -20.26 29.94
CA LYS A 13 -21.78 -19.96 30.36
C LYS A 13 -20.74 -20.51 29.38
N ARG A 14 -20.94 -21.71 28.84
CA ARG A 14 -20.06 -22.30 27.81
C ARG A 14 -20.15 -21.57 26.46
N LYS A 15 -21.29 -21.00 26.10
CA LYS A 15 -21.42 -20.14 24.92
C LYS A 15 -20.70 -18.81 25.13
N GLU A 16 -20.83 -18.19 26.29
CA GLU A 16 -20.11 -16.97 26.66
C GLU A 16 -18.59 -17.21 26.69
N GLU A 17 -18.13 -18.31 27.30
CA GLU A 17 -16.71 -18.70 27.31
C GLU A 17 -16.17 -18.98 25.90
N LYS A 18 -16.99 -19.58 25.00
CA LYS A 18 -16.61 -19.76 23.59
C LYS A 18 -16.53 -18.45 22.81
N ILE A 19 -17.46 -17.52 23.04
CA ILE A 19 -17.42 -16.18 22.41
C ILE A 19 -16.15 -15.45 22.88
N VAL A 20 -15.87 -15.46 24.18
CA VAL A 20 -14.64 -14.86 24.73
C VAL A 20 -13.39 -15.58 24.21
N GLU A 21 -13.39 -16.91 24.08
CA GLU A 21 -12.26 -17.68 23.53
C GLU A 21 -12.08 -17.45 22.03
N GLU A 22 -13.16 -17.27 21.27
CA GLU A 22 -13.15 -16.89 19.84
C GLU A 22 -12.70 -15.44 19.65
N GLU A 23 -13.08 -14.52 20.53
CA GLU A 23 -12.55 -13.14 20.59
C GLU A 23 -11.07 -13.12 21.00
N ARG A 24 -10.63 -14.06 21.84
CA ARG A 24 -9.23 -14.20 22.26
C ARG A 24 -8.36 -14.88 21.20
N ARG A 25 -8.93 -15.82 20.42
CA ARG A 25 -8.28 -16.51 19.29
C ARG A 25 -8.33 -15.69 18.01
N GLY A 26 -9.33 -14.84 17.85
CA GLY A 26 -9.38 -13.78 16.86
C GLY A 26 -8.40 -12.69 17.26
N GLY A 27 -7.11 -12.90 16.98
CA GLY A 27 -6.07 -11.89 17.18
C GLY A 27 -6.60 -10.52 16.75
N GLY A 28 -6.69 -9.60 17.72
CA GLY A 28 -7.55 -8.43 17.67
C GLY A 28 -7.73 -7.89 16.26
N SER A 29 -8.98 -7.93 15.78
CA SER A 29 -9.38 -7.28 14.54
C SER A 29 -9.10 -5.78 14.69
N TYR A 30 -7.90 -5.37 14.31
CA TYR A 30 -7.56 -3.97 14.18
C TYR A 30 -8.41 -3.51 13.00
N VAL A 31 -9.55 -2.87 13.30
CA VAL A 31 -10.38 -2.23 12.28
C VAL A 31 -9.49 -1.14 11.67
N PHE A 32 -8.88 -1.46 10.54
CA PHE A 32 -8.07 -0.52 9.80
C PHE A 32 -9.04 0.53 9.29
N GLU A 33 -8.96 1.74 9.84
CA GLU A 33 -9.77 2.84 9.33
C GLU A 33 -9.44 3.04 7.84
N PRO A 34 -10.40 2.79 6.95
CA PRO A 34 -10.14 2.88 5.53
C PRO A 34 -9.89 4.35 5.19
N VAL A 35 -8.67 4.66 4.76
CA VAL A 35 -8.33 6.01 4.30
C VAL A 35 -8.98 6.23 2.94
N PRO A 36 -9.86 7.23 2.78
CA PRO A 36 -10.48 7.53 1.50
C PRO A 36 -9.44 8.20 0.60
N TYR A 37 -9.02 7.51 -0.47
CA TYR A 37 -8.00 8.02 -1.38
C TYR A 37 -8.58 8.59 -2.67
N CYS A 38 -7.86 9.55 -3.23
CA CYS A 38 -8.02 10.05 -4.58
C CYS A 38 -6.72 9.81 -5.35
N ALA A 39 -6.69 8.85 -6.28
CA ALA A 39 -5.47 8.47 -6.98
C ALA A 39 -5.26 9.24 -8.29
N LEU A 40 -3.99 9.52 -8.61
CA LEU A 40 -3.57 10.01 -9.91
C LEU A 40 -3.38 8.87 -10.92
N GLU A 41 -3.92 9.06 -12.11
CA GLU A 41 -3.76 8.16 -13.25
C GLU A 41 -2.81 8.76 -14.29
N THR A 42 -2.06 7.91 -14.99
CA THR A 42 -1.09 8.37 -15.99
C THR A 42 -1.83 8.93 -17.20
N ASN A 43 -1.40 10.10 -17.67
CA ASN A 43 -1.95 10.87 -18.79
C ASN A 43 -3.44 11.25 -18.64
N GLN A 44 -3.96 11.24 -17.41
CA GLN A 44 -5.28 11.76 -17.10
C GLN A 44 -5.17 12.99 -16.21
N VAL A 45 -6.05 13.96 -16.46
CA VAL A 45 -6.16 15.17 -15.64
C VAL A 45 -7.01 14.83 -14.43
N LYS A 46 -6.54 15.21 -13.25
CA LYS A 46 -7.31 15.18 -12.01
C LYS A 46 -7.54 16.61 -11.53
N VAL A 47 -8.80 16.98 -11.30
CA VAL A 47 -9.16 18.30 -10.79
C VAL A 47 -9.38 18.22 -9.29
N VAL A 48 -8.60 18.98 -8.53
CA VAL A 48 -8.56 18.88 -7.08
C VAL A 48 -8.63 20.25 -6.42
N ARG A 49 -9.29 20.33 -5.27
CA ARG A 49 -9.09 21.41 -4.31
C ARG A 49 -8.26 20.90 -3.15
N LEU A 50 -7.14 21.55 -2.84
CA LEU A 50 -6.35 21.20 -1.66
C LEU A 50 -6.96 21.85 -0.41
N LEU A 51 -6.85 21.16 0.72
CA LEU A 51 -7.38 21.56 2.01
C LEU A 51 -6.26 21.60 3.06
N GLY A 52 -6.42 22.46 4.07
CA GLY A 52 -5.42 22.67 5.12
C GLY A 52 -4.23 23.51 4.65
N LEU A 53 -3.26 23.67 5.53
CA LEU A 53 -2.07 24.50 5.30
C LEU A 53 -0.91 23.72 4.67
N PRO A 54 0.01 24.40 3.97
CA PRO A 54 1.28 23.81 3.56
C PRO A 54 2.11 23.30 4.74
N ASN A 55 2.89 22.23 4.54
CA ASN A 55 3.66 21.58 5.59
C ASN A 55 4.65 22.54 6.29
N HIS A 56 5.16 23.54 5.56
CA HIS A 56 6.09 24.55 6.11
C HIS A 56 5.46 25.46 7.17
N VAL A 57 4.14 25.57 7.17
CA VAL A 57 3.34 26.39 8.10
C VAL A 57 2.22 25.54 8.73
N LYS A 58 2.46 24.24 8.89
CA LYS A 58 1.51 23.30 9.50
C LYS A 58 1.20 23.71 10.94
N GLU A 59 -0.10 23.74 11.29
CA GLU A 59 -0.60 24.08 12.63
C GLU A 59 -1.43 22.94 13.24
N THR A 60 -2.14 22.19 12.39
CA THR A 60 -3.12 21.18 12.78
C THR A 60 -2.75 19.79 12.24
N PRO A 61 -3.31 18.70 12.77
CA PRO A 61 -3.07 17.35 12.25
C PRO A 61 -3.71 17.10 10.86
N PHE A 62 -4.50 18.05 10.35
CA PHE A 62 -5.19 17.96 9.06
C PHE A 62 -4.41 18.60 7.91
N ASP A 63 -3.41 19.41 8.25
CA ASP A 63 -2.56 20.11 7.28
C ASP A 63 -1.58 19.15 6.58
N ALA A 64 -1.03 19.61 5.46
CA ALA A 64 -0.11 18.83 4.66
C ALA A 64 1.03 18.25 5.51
N LYS A 65 1.30 16.95 5.35
CA LYS A 65 2.31 16.23 6.13
C LYS A 65 3.32 15.53 5.23
N ILE A 66 4.60 15.83 5.44
CA ILE A 66 5.71 15.10 4.84
C ILE A 66 6.02 13.85 5.67
N ILE A 67 6.13 12.70 5.01
CA ILE A 67 6.57 11.45 5.63
C ILE A 67 7.67 10.78 4.80
N ASN A 68 8.52 10.02 5.49
CA ASN A 68 9.45 9.10 4.86
C ASN A 68 8.90 7.67 4.99
N VAL A 69 8.68 6.99 3.87
CA VAL A 69 8.07 5.65 3.87
C VAL A 69 8.86 4.66 3.03
N SER A 70 9.06 3.45 3.56
CA SER A 70 9.58 2.30 2.82
C SER A 70 8.75 1.05 3.06
N MET A 71 8.82 0.11 2.11
CA MET A 71 8.29 -1.23 2.26
C MET A 71 9.47 -2.14 2.59
N ILE A 72 9.49 -2.69 3.80
CA ILE A 72 10.60 -3.49 4.34
C ILE A 72 10.17 -4.95 4.42
N THR A 73 11.01 -5.86 3.94
CA THR A 73 10.87 -7.30 4.22
C THR A 73 11.37 -7.59 5.64
N GLY A 74 10.45 -8.02 6.52
CA GLY A 74 10.80 -8.39 7.90
C GLY A 74 11.57 -9.71 8.00
N ASP A 75 11.94 -10.10 9.21
CA ASP A 75 12.60 -11.37 9.55
C ASP A 75 11.74 -12.59 9.24
N ASN A 76 10.43 -12.41 9.09
CA ASN A 76 9.49 -13.44 8.69
C ASN A 76 9.19 -13.43 7.18
N ASP A 77 10.04 -12.78 6.38
CA ASP A 77 9.92 -12.59 4.92
C ASP A 77 8.63 -11.88 4.46
N LYS A 78 7.81 -11.38 5.39
CA LYS A 78 6.60 -10.62 5.07
C LYS A 78 6.93 -9.14 4.95
N PRO A 79 6.50 -8.48 3.86
CA PRO A 79 6.67 -7.05 3.71
C PRO A 79 5.80 -6.31 4.73
N PHE A 80 6.29 -5.19 5.24
CA PHE A 80 5.51 -4.26 6.02
C PHE A 80 5.89 -2.81 5.69
N ARG A 81 4.90 -1.92 5.76
CA ARG A 81 5.12 -0.49 5.63
C ARG A 81 5.80 0.04 6.89
N CYS A 82 6.97 0.64 6.70
CA CYS A 82 7.73 1.37 7.71
C CYS A 82 7.65 2.87 7.40
N ILE A 83 7.14 3.65 8.35
CA ILE A 83 7.08 5.12 8.32
C ILE A 83 8.17 5.62 9.27
N TRP A 84 9.13 6.32 8.69
CA TRP A 84 10.32 6.86 9.32
C TRP A 84 10.05 8.30 9.74
N PRO A 85 10.65 8.77 10.85
CA PRO A 85 10.71 10.20 11.11
C PRO A 85 11.55 10.90 10.04
N LEU A 86 11.36 12.21 9.89
CA LEU A 86 12.28 13.00 9.08
C LEU A 86 13.68 12.90 9.68
N LYS A 87 14.69 12.78 8.81
CA LYS A 87 16.06 12.53 9.27
C LYS A 87 16.59 13.73 10.04
N GLU A 88 16.14 14.92 9.67
CA GLU A 88 16.46 16.20 10.27
C GLU A 88 15.86 16.33 11.68
N GLU A 89 14.71 15.69 11.93
CA GLU A 89 14.02 15.74 13.22
C GLU A 89 14.56 14.69 14.20
N ARG A 90 14.88 13.47 13.72
CA ARG A 90 15.34 12.35 14.54
C ARG A 90 16.47 11.58 13.84
N PRO A 91 17.67 12.18 13.70
CA PRO A 91 18.79 11.55 13.01
C PRO A 91 19.31 10.30 13.74
N ASP A 92 19.07 10.22 15.04
CA ASP A 92 19.47 9.14 15.94
C ASP A 92 18.49 7.95 15.97
N TRP A 93 17.37 8.03 15.23
CA TRP A 93 16.40 6.95 15.16
C TRP A 93 17.06 5.65 14.68
N ILE A 94 16.74 4.53 15.35
CA ILE A 94 17.50 3.28 15.21
C ILE A 94 17.62 2.78 13.76
N MET A 95 16.55 2.93 12.97
CA MET A 95 16.56 2.51 11.58
C MET A 95 17.43 3.40 10.69
N TRP A 96 17.55 4.70 10.99
CA TRP A 96 18.49 5.58 10.29
C TRP A 96 19.94 5.16 10.56
N ARG A 97 20.26 4.88 11.83
CA ARG A 97 21.60 4.40 12.22
C ARG A 97 21.96 3.06 11.61
N ILE A 98 21.02 2.11 11.57
CA ILE A 98 21.21 0.82 10.90
C ILE A 98 21.38 1.02 9.40
N PHE A 99 20.51 1.80 8.77
CA PHE A 99 20.57 2.05 7.33
C PHE A 99 21.90 2.70 6.93
N ASP A 100 22.30 3.77 7.61
CA ASP A 100 23.53 4.50 7.31
C ASP A 100 24.77 3.61 7.52
N ARG A 101 24.77 2.77 8.56
CA ARG A 101 25.86 1.81 8.81
C ARG A 101 25.96 0.75 7.70
N VAL A 102 24.85 0.06 7.39
CA VAL A 102 24.86 -1.02 6.39
C VAL A 102 25.15 -0.49 4.99
N MET A 103 24.64 0.71 4.68
CA MET A 103 24.76 1.35 3.37
C MET A 103 25.99 2.26 3.26
N GLU A 104 26.95 2.16 4.17
CA GLU A 104 28.17 2.96 4.15
C GLU A 104 28.92 2.75 2.82
N TYR A 105 29.31 3.86 2.18
CA TYR A 105 29.96 3.84 0.87
C TYR A 105 31.04 4.90 0.78
N GLU A 106 31.98 4.66 -0.13
CA GLU A 106 32.92 5.65 -0.61
C GLU A 106 32.56 6.01 -2.05
N TRP A 107 32.81 7.27 -2.41
CA TRP A 107 32.60 7.74 -3.76
C TRP A 107 33.83 7.43 -4.60
N ASP A 108 33.67 6.65 -5.65
CA ASP A 108 34.72 6.45 -6.63
C ASP A 108 34.58 7.47 -7.75
N SER A 109 35.49 8.44 -7.78
CA SER A 109 35.55 9.46 -8.82
C SER A 109 35.85 8.89 -10.21
N GLY A 110 36.49 7.71 -10.29
CA GLY A 110 36.82 7.07 -11.56
C GLY A 110 35.58 6.52 -12.27
N SER A 111 34.73 5.79 -11.55
CA SER A 111 33.47 5.24 -12.09
C SER A 111 32.24 6.13 -11.90
N ASN A 112 32.40 7.29 -11.23
CA ASN A 112 31.30 8.18 -10.85
C ASN A 112 30.17 7.42 -10.12
N SER A 113 30.57 6.50 -9.25
CA SER A 113 29.65 5.55 -8.62
C SER A 113 29.98 5.30 -7.15
N LYS A 114 29.02 4.69 -6.43
CA LYS A 114 29.16 4.36 -5.01
C LYS A 114 29.77 2.97 -4.86
N ILE A 115 30.90 2.89 -4.14
CA ILE A 115 31.49 1.64 -3.70
C ILE A 115 31.04 1.40 -2.25
N TYR A 116 30.11 0.48 -2.05
CA TYR A 116 29.58 0.14 -0.73
C TYR A 116 30.55 -0.74 0.05
N LYS A 117 30.98 -0.30 1.24
CA LYS A 117 32.01 -0.96 2.04
C LYS A 117 31.66 -2.40 2.41
N HIS A 118 30.38 -2.67 2.63
CA HIS A 118 29.90 -3.93 3.19
C HIS A 118 29.27 -4.86 2.17
N LYS A 119 29.24 -4.47 0.88
CA LYS A 119 28.62 -5.26 -0.18
C LYS A 119 29.25 -6.66 -0.31
N ASP A 120 30.58 -6.74 -0.28
CA ASP A 120 31.30 -7.98 -0.50
C ASP A 120 31.64 -8.70 0.82
N ALA A 121 31.93 -7.95 1.88
CA ALA A 121 32.23 -8.52 3.20
C ALA A 121 31.00 -9.13 3.89
N HIS A 122 29.83 -8.49 3.74
CA HIS A 122 28.59 -8.90 4.42
C HIS A 122 27.37 -8.86 3.47
N PRO A 123 27.39 -9.65 2.37
CA PRO A 123 26.42 -9.55 1.29
C PRO A 123 24.98 -9.81 1.74
N ALA A 124 24.75 -10.71 2.69
CA ALA A 124 23.40 -11.03 3.16
C ALA A 124 22.73 -9.83 3.86
N ILE A 125 23.44 -9.16 4.77
CA ILE A 125 22.93 -7.97 5.47
C ILE A 125 22.76 -6.82 4.49
N PHE A 126 23.76 -6.62 3.63
CA PHE A 126 23.71 -5.58 2.60
C PHE A 126 22.51 -5.75 1.66
N GLN A 127 22.28 -6.94 1.10
CA GLN A 127 21.17 -7.18 0.17
C GLN A 127 19.79 -7.04 0.82
N LYS A 128 19.67 -7.37 2.12
CA LYS A 128 18.43 -7.16 2.87
C LYS A 128 18.07 -5.68 2.93
N VAL A 129 19.03 -4.81 3.24
CA VAL A 129 18.80 -3.35 3.32
C VAL A 129 18.73 -2.70 1.94
N PHE A 130 19.60 -3.09 1.01
CA PHE A 130 19.70 -2.47 -0.31
C PHE A 130 18.55 -2.84 -1.24
N LYS A 131 18.09 -4.10 -1.19
CA LYS A 131 17.13 -4.67 -2.14
C LYS A 131 16.08 -5.56 -1.51
N ASN A 132 15.85 -5.54 -0.20
CA ASN A 132 14.85 -6.41 0.44
C ASN A 132 15.04 -7.92 0.12
N ASN A 133 16.29 -8.34 -0.13
CA ASN A 133 16.64 -9.68 -0.66
C ASN A 133 16.00 -10.02 -2.02
N LYS A 134 15.66 -9.01 -2.82
CA LYS A 134 15.06 -9.14 -4.17
C LYS A 134 15.97 -8.51 -5.23
N PRO A 135 17.20 -9.03 -5.43
CA PRO A 135 18.15 -8.44 -6.36
C PRO A 135 17.68 -8.50 -7.82
N HIS A 136 16.81 -9.45 -8.17
CA HIS A 136 16.23 -9.61 -9.51
C HIS A 136 15.21 -8.52 -9.86
N ILE A 137 14.71 -7.75 -8.87
CA ILE A 137 13.77 -6.65 -9.12
C ILE A 137 14.55 -5.36 -9.37
N THR A 138 14.63 -4.95 -10.64
CA THR A 138 15.38 -3.77 -11.09
C THR A 138 15.04 -2.51 -10.30
N PHE A 139 13.76 -2.26 -10.06
CA PHE A 139 13.26 -1.03 -9.43
C PHE A 139 13.00 -1.14 -7.92
N GLU A 140 13.44 -2.23 -7.28
CA GLU A 140 13.39 -2.36 -5.82
C GLU A 140 14.32 -1.33 -5.17
N LYS A 141 13.81 -0.63 -4.14
CA LYS A 141 14.54 0.44 -3.45
C LYS A 141 15.12 0.00 -2.10
N GLY A 142 14.79 -1.23 -1.67
CA GLY A 142 15.18 -1.73 -0.36
C GLY A 142 14.56 -0.88 0.74
N TRP A 143 15.34 -0.61 1.76
CA TRP A 143 14.90 0.10 2.96
C TRP A 143 14.91 1.61 2.78
N LYS A 144 15.58 2.13 1.75
CA LYS A 144 15.70 3.57 1.50
C LYS A 144 14.29 4.18 1.39
N PRO A 145 13.89 5.05 2.33
CA PRO A 145 12.55 5.61 2.28
C PRO A 145 12.40 6.56 1.10
N SER A 146 11.18 6.61 0.57
CA SER A 146 10.75 7.65 -0.35
C SER A 146 10.02 8.72 0.45
N THR A 147 10.33 9.99 0.18
CA THR A 147 9.63 11.12 0.77
C THR A 147 8.31 11.35 0.04
N MET A 148 7.22 11.23 0.78
CA MET A 148 5.85 11.39 0.29
C MET A 148 5.16 12.50 1.10
N VAL A 149 4.21 13.19 0.46
CA VAL A 149 3.41 14.25 1.06
C VAL A 149 1.95 13.82 1.07
N LEU A 150 1.34 13.93 2.23
CA LEU A 150 -0.06 13.64 2.48
C LEU A 150 -0.84 14.95 2.42
N LEU A 151 -1.93 14.97 1.68
CA LEU A 151 -2.74 16.17 1.44
C LEU A 151 -4.21 15.79 1.51
N ASN A 152 -4.97 16.51 2.34
CA ASN A 152 -6.43 16.48 2.28
C ASN A 152 -6.89 17.25 1.04
N MET A 153 -7.93 16.74 0.38
CA MET A 153 -8.45 17.33 -0.85
C MET A 153 -9.93 17.01 -1.10
N LEU A 154 -10.54 17.84 -1.95
CA LEU A 154 -11.78 17.54 -2.64
C LEU A 154 -11.47 17.12 -4.08
N ASP A 155 -12.00 15.99 -4.48
CA ASP A 155 -11.97 15.47 -5.85
C ASP A 155 -13.13 16.08 -6.64
N ARG A 156 -12.86 17.12 -7.41
CA ARG A 156 -13.90 17.84 -8.17
C ARG A 156 -14.58 16.98 -9.22
N MET A 157 -13.87 15.97 -9.72
CA MET A 157 -14.40 15.00 -10.67
C MET A 157 -15.19 13.86 -10.01
N GLY A 158 -15.20 13.81 -8.68
CA GLY A 158 -15.88 12.79 -7.87
C GLY A 158 -16.60 13.41 -6.67
N MET A 159 -17.24 14.56 -6.87
CA MET A 159 -17.92 15.32 -5.82
C MET A 159 -19.05 14.56 -5.15
N GLU A 160 -19.76 13.69 -5.89
CA GLU A 160 -20.83 12.83 -5.37
C GLU A 160 -20.39 12.09 -4.09
N TRP A 161 -19.19 11.50 -4.11
CA TRP A 161 -18.66 10.80 -2.94
C TRP A 161 -18.46 11.73 -1.74
N HIS A 162 -17.95 12.95 -1.97
CA HIS A 162 -17.71 13.92 -0.91
C HIS A 162 -19.02 14.43 -0.30
N GLU A 163 -20.02 14.65 -1.15
CA GLU A 163 -21.36 15.08 -0.75
C GLU A 163 -22.09 14.01 0.05
N GLU A 164 -21.98 12.74 -0.33
CA GLU A 164 -22.57 11.61 0.39
C GLU A 164 -21.90 11.37 1.75
N ASN A 165 -20.56 11.41 1.80
CA ASN A 165 -19.80 11.02 2.99
C ASN A 165 -19.45 12.20 3.90
N LYS A 166 -19.68 13.45 3.45
CA LYS A 166 -19.30 14.69 4.14
C LYS A 166 -17.85 14.68 4.63
N LYS A 167 -16.94 14.15 3.82
CA LYS A 167 -15.54 13.88 4.17
C LYS A 167 -14.59 14.22 3.04
N SER A 168 -13.36 14.60 3.37
CA SER A 168 -12.27 14.81 2.41
C SER A 168 -11.58 13.49 2.03
N LYS A 169 -10.83 13.51 0.93
CA LYS A 169 -9.96 12.41 0.49
C LYS A 169 -8.49 12.76 0.69
N VAL A 170 -7.64 11.75 0.72
CA VAL A 170 -6.18 11.89 0.70
C VAL A 170 -5.66 11.68 -0.72
N LEU A 171 -4.88 12.62 -1.23
CA LEU A 171 -4.28 12.50 -2.56
C LEU A 171 -3.25 11.36 -2.61
N SER A 172 -3.32 10.52 -3.64
CA SER A 172 -2.44 9.36 -3.85
C SER A 172 -1.77 9.39 -5.22
N LYS A 173 -0.49 8.99 -5.27
CA LYS A 173 0.30 8.90 -6.51
C LYS A 173 -0.29 7.94 -7.55
N LYS A 174 -0.90 6.85 -7.10
CA LYS A 174 -1.47 5.80 -7.96
C LYS A 174 -2.33 4.84 -7.15
N VAL A 175 -3.24 4.19 -7.86
CA VAL A 175 -3.95 3.00 -7.40
C VAL A 175 -3.48 1.79 -8.21
N LYS A 176 -3.45 0.62 -7.58
CA LYS A 176 -3.29 -0.68 -8.24
C LYS A 176 -4.54 -1.49 -7.99
N GLU A 177 -5.15 -1.99 -9.06
CA GLU A 177 -6.25 -2.93 -8.98
C GLU A 177 -5.70 -4.36 -9.03
N SER A 178 -6.20 -5.22 -8.15
CA SER A 178 -5.95 -6.66 -8.15
C SER A 178 -7.29 -7.36 -8.25
N VAL A 179 -7.55 -8.01 -9.37
CA VAL A 179 -8.75 -8.84 -9.56
C VAL A 179 -8.49 -10.19 -8.90
N LYS A 180 -9.35 -10.55 -7.94
CA LYS A 180 -9.31 -11.86 -7.28
C LYS A 180 -9.94 -12.94 -8.16
N THR A 181 -9.70 -14.19 -7.82
CA THR A 181 -10.27 -15.36 -8.52
C THR A 181 -11.80 -15.41 -8.50
N ASP A 182 -12.43 -14.72 -7.54
CA ASP A 182 -13.89 -14.60 -7.42
C ASP A 182 -14.49 -13.47 -8.28
N GLY A 183 -13.66 -12.77 -9.06
CA GLY A 183 -14.08 -11.62 -9.88
C GLY A 183 -14.19 -10.30 -9.11
N THR A 184 -13.91 -10.27 -7.81
CA THR A 184 -13.90 -9.03 -7.03
C THR A 184 -12.59 -8.26 -7.21
N SER A 185 -12.69 -6.94 -7.35
CA SER A 185 -11.54 -6.05 -7.45
C SER A 185 -11.10 -5.56 -6.08
N GLN A 186 -9.80 -5.67 -5.79
CA GLN A 186 -9.17 -5.09 -4.61
C GLN A 186 -8.22 -3.95 -5.02
N PHE A 187 -8.47 -2.76 -4.50
CA PHE A 187 -7.68 -1.56 -4.79
C PHE A 187 -6.61 -1.32 -3.73
N TRP A 188 -5.38 -1.09 -4.18
CA TRP A 188 -4.22 -0.78 -3.35
C TRP A 188 -3.68 0.60 -3.71
N TYR A 189 -3.79 1.54 -2.78
CA TYR A 189 -3.34 2.91 -2.98
C TYR A 189 -1.90 3.10 -2.48
N ASP A 190 -1.11 3.83 -3.26
CA ASP A 190 0.17 4.35 -2.79
C ASP A 190 -0.09 5.44 -1.73
N VAL A 191 0.82 5.58 -0.77
CA VAL A 191 0.68 6.57 0.30
C VAL A 191 1.13 7.95 -0.21
N GLY A 192 0.20 8.90 -0.28
CA GLY A 192 0.50 10.30 -0.61
C GLY A 192 0.99 10.51 -2.04
N VAL A 193 1.57 11.68 -2.29
CA VAL A 193 2.23 12.05 -3.54
C VAL A 193 3.73 12.31 -3.34
N PRO A 194 4.58 12.16 -4.37
CA PRO A 194 6.01 12.47 -4.23
C PRO A 194 6.24 13.93 -3.86
N LYS A 195 7.28 14.22 -3.07
CA LYS A 195 7.68 15.60 -2.73
C LYS A 195 7.85 16.50 -3.97
N MET A 196 8.38 15.96 -5.08
CA MET A 196 8.48 16.68 -6.36
C MET A 196 7.14 17.28 -6.83
N LEU A 197 6.03 16.54 -6.73
CA LEU A 197 4.73 17.07 -7.14
C LEU A 197 4.25 18.14 -6.16
N TYR A 198 4.49 17.93 -4.87
CA TYR A 198 4.16 18.91 -3.84
C TYR A 198 4.91 20.23 -4.02
N ASP A 199 6.22 20.15 -4.24
CA ASP A 199 7.08 21.32 -4.51
C ASP A 199 6.62 22.03 -5.79
N LEU A 200 6.29 21.27 -6.86
CA LEU A 200 5.74 21.84 -8.09
C LEU A 200 4.43 22.59 -7.86
N ILE A 201 3.55 22.12 -6.98
CA ILE A 201 2.33 22.85 -6.61
C ILE A 201 2.67 24.15 -5.88
N LEU A 202 3.64 24.13 -4.97
CA LEU A 202 4.04 25.34 -4.25
C LEU A 202 4.67 26.37 -5.19
N ASP A 203 5.59 25.92 -6.04
CA ASP A 203 6.39 26.77 -6.92
C ASP A 203 5.55 27.35 -8.07
N ASP A 204 4.78 26.51 -8.78
CA ASP A 204 4.06 26.94 -9.98
C ASP A 204 2.66 27.49 -9.70
N ILE A 205 2.08 27.16 -8.55
CA ILE A 205 0.69 27.54 -8.22
C ILE A 205 0.64 28.49 -7.03
N VAL A 206 1.04 28.05 -5.83
CA VAL A 206 0.90 28.85 -4.60
C VAL A 206 1.69 30.15 -4.66
N THR A 207 2.91 30.11 -5.21
CA THR A 207 3.75 31.32 -5.36
C THR A 207 3.08 32.40 -6.20
N HIS A 208 2.25 32.01 -7.18
CA HIS A 208 1.61 32.95 -8.11
C HIS A 208 0.17 33.32 -7.72
N PHE A 209 -0.57 32.41 -7.07
CA PHE A 209 -2.00 32.57 -6.81
C PHE A 209 -2.35 32.60 -5.32
N GLY A 210 -1.40 32.33 -4.44
CA GLY A 210 -1.58 32.39 -2.98
C GLY A 210 -2.22 31.13 -2.40
N ASP A 211 -3.28 31.30 -1.63
CA ASP A 211 -3.91 30.21 -0.88
C ASP A 211 -4.60 29.19 -1.80
N TRP A 212 -4.12 27.94 -1.76
CA TRP A 212 -4.62 26.84 -2.59
C TRP A 212 -6.03 26.35 -2.23
N THR A 213 -6.64 26.87 -1.17
CA THR A 213 -8.03 26.59 -0.82
C THR A 213 -8.99 27.44 -1.66
N ASN A 214 -8.48 28.46 -2.36
CA ASN A 214 -9.30 29.42 -3.12
C ASN A 214 -9.44 29.07 -4.61
N TYR A 215 -8.73 28.05 -5.11
CA TYR A 215 -8.78 27.67 -6.53
C TYR A 215 -8.55 26.18 -6.78
N ASP A 216 -9.03 25.68 -7.92
CA ASP A 216 -8.91 24.27 -8.30
C ASP A 216 -7.66 24.07 -9.13
N ILE A 217 -6.93 23.01 -8.77
CA ILE A 217 -5.67 22.64 -9.39
C ILE A 217 -5.94 21.44 -10.30
N ALA A 218 -5.59 21.58 -11.57
CA ALA A 218 -5.49 20.46 -12.49
C ALA A 218 -4.12 19.81 -12.33
N ILE A 219 -4.09 18.53 -11.99
CA ILE A 219 -2.87 17.73 -11.87
C ILE A 219 -2.89 16.66 -12.96
N THR A 220 -1.84 16.61 -13.78
CA THR A 220 -1.64 15.55 -14.78
C THR A 220 -0.34 14.83 -14.47
N LYS A 221 -0.42 13.51 -14.28
CA LYS A 221 0.76 12.65 -14.16
C LYS A 221 1.19 12.21 -15.55
N LEU A 222 2.42 12.49 -15.95
CA LEU A 222 2.93 12.19 -17.28
C LEU A 222 3.72 10.88 -17.30
N SER A 223 3.80 10.23 -18.46
CA SER A 223 4.56 8.99 -18.64
C SER A 223 6.07 9.19 -18.63
N ASP A 224 6.54 10.39 -18.97
CA ASP A 224 7.96 10.76 -19.02
C ASP A 224 8.18 12.18 -18.44
N LYS A 225 9.42 12.65 -18.41
CA LYS A 225 9.80 13.97 -17.90
C LYS A 225 9.19 15.11 -18.73
N PRO A 226 8.69 16.18 -18.08
CA PRO A 226 8.48 16.31 -16.63
C PRO A 226 7.40 15.33 -16.15
N PHE A 227 7.61 14.62 -15.04
CA PHE A 227 6.70 13.54 -14.61
C PHE A 227 5.30 14.02 -14.18
N TYR A 228 5.13 15.32 -13.97
CA TYR A 228 3.90 15.95 -13.56
C TYR A 228 3.74 17.31 -14.24
N LYS A 229 2.49 17.69 -14.47
CA LYS A 229 2.07 19.03 -14.87
C LYS A 229 0.99 19.49 -13.89
N VAL A 230 1.08 20.73 -13.43
CA VAL A 230 0.07 21.37 -12.57
C VAL A 230 -0.37 22.69 -13.18
N ALA A 231 -1.64 23.06 -12.98
CA ALA A 231 -2.17 24.33 -13.41
C ALA A 231 -3.33 24.78 -12.51
N TYR A 232 -3.46 26.09 -12.29
CA TYR A 232 -4.74 26.65 -11.85
C TYR A 232 -5.70 26.55 -13.05
N LEU A 233 -6.64 25.61 -12.94
CA LEU A 233 -7.49 25.17 -14.04
C LEU A 233 -8.20 26.33 -14.74
N LEU A 234 -8.83 27.26 -13.99
CA LEU A 234 -9.60 28.35 -14.60
C LEU A 234 -8.73 29.43 -15.24
N LYS A 235 -7.49 29.63 -14.78
CA LYS A 235 -6.55 30.60 -15.39
C LYS A 235 -5.85 30.07 -16.63
N ARG A 236 -5.84 28.75 -16.82
CA ARG A 236 -5.23 28.06 -17.96
C ARG A 236 -6.22 27.12 -18.65
N LYS A 237 -7.50 27.50 -18.66
CA LYS A 237 -8.60 26.65 -19.15
C LYS A 237 -8.44 26.26 -20.62
N GLU A 238 -7.73 27.07 -21.39
CA GLU A 238 -7.42 26.84 -22.80
C GLU A 238 -6.49 25.63 -23.01
N GLU A 239 -5.76 25.21 -21.98
CA GLU A 239 -4.90 24.03 -22.01
C GLU A 239 -5.66 22.71 -21.77
N PHE A 240 -6.95 22.79 -21.41
CA PHE A 240 -7.76 21.66 -20.98
C PHE A 240 -9.00 21.47 -21.85
N LYS A 241 -9.51 20.23 -21.88
CA LYS A 241 -10.79 19.94 -22.52
C LYS A 241 -11.93 20.65 -21.78
N PRO A 242 -12.97 21.17 -22.47
CA PRO A 242 -14.10 21.83 -21.82
C PRO A 242 -14.75 20.99 -20.70
N GLU A 243 -14.94 19.69 -20.93
CA GLU A 243 -15.48 18.74 -19.95
C GLU A 243 -14.69 18.70 -18.62
N VAL A 244 -13.37 18.93 -18.67
CA VAL A 244 -12.53 18.98 -17.46
C VAL A 244 -12.71 20.31 -16.73
N VAL A 245 -12.83 21.39 -17.50
CA VAL A 245 -13.01 22.76 -16.98
C VAL A 245 -14.38 22.90 -16.30
N GLU A 246 -15.40 22.16 -16.75
CA GLU A 246 -16.74 22.15 -16.14
C GLU A 246 -16.75 21.67 -14.68
N PHE A 247 -15.77 20.86 -14.26
CA PHE A 247 -15.63 20.45 -12.86
C PHE A 247 -15.03 21.55 -11.95
N ALA A 248 -14.48 22.62 -12.54
CA ALA A 248 -13.82 23.67 -11.79
C ALA A 248 -14.82 24.63 -11.12
N PHE A 249 -14.53 25.01 -9.89
CA PHE A 249 -15.26 26.03 -9.14
C PHE A 249 -14.37 27.26 -8.90
N ASP A 250 -14.87 28.43 -9.30
CA ASP A 250 -14.18 29.71 -9.07
C ASP A 250 -14.64 30.32 -7.73
N GLY A 251 -13.70 30.51 -6.81
CA GLY A 251 -13.96 31.10 -5.50
C GLY A 251 -13.74 30.16 -4.32
N LEU A 252 -14.17 30.63 -3.14
CA LEU A 252 -14.00 29.95 -1.85
C LEU A 252 -14.78 28.64 -1.79
N LEU A 253 -14.43 27.78 -0.85
CA LEU A 253 -15.25 26.62 -0.52
C LEU A 253 -16.65 27.07 -0.10
N THR A 254 -17.67 26.27 -0.43
CA THR A 254 -19.01 26.51 0.10
C THR A 254 -19.04 26.19 1.61
N ASN A 255 -19.94 26.81 2.37
CA ASN A 255 -20.11 26.50 3.81
C ASN A 255 -20.28 25.00 4.07
N GLU A 256 -20.93 24.29 3.14
CA GLU A 256 -21.05 22.84 3.20
C GLU A 256 -19.70 22.14 3.03
N GLN A 257 -18.91 22.51 2.02
CA GLN A 257 -17.59 21.90 1.78
C GLN A 257 -16.60 22.21 2.90
N GLU A 258 -16.67 23.40 3.51
CA GLU A 258 -15.86 23.76 4.68
C GLU A 258 -16.20 22.90 5.91
N SER A 259 -17.43 22.39 6.00
CA SER A 259 -17.88 21.53 7.10
C SER A 259 -17.47 20.07 6.96
N TYR A 260 -16.86 19.67 5.84
CA TYR A 260 -16.48 18.27 5.62
C TYR A 260 -15.36 17.82 6.55
N GLU A 261 -15.46 16.59 7.04
CA GLU A 261 -14.47 15.99 7.92
C GLU A 261 -13.11 15.85 7.22
N LEU A 262 -12.06 16.39 7.83
CA LEU A 262 -10.70 16.26 7.34
C LEU A 262 -10.03 15.00 7.89
N ASN A 263 -9.21 14.34 7.07
CA ASN A 263 -8.46 13.18 7.55
C ASN A 263 -7.34 13.65 8.47
N ASP A 264 -7.32 13.14 9.70
CA ASP A 264 -6.21 13.34 10.65
C ASP A 264 -4.97 12.58 10.15
N LEU A 265 -4.07 13.30 9.48
CA LEU A 265 -2.88 12.73 8.83
C LEU A 265 -1.84 12.30 9.86
N ASP A 266 -1.87 12.88 11.06
CA ASP A 266 -1.00 12.45 12.16
C ASP A 266 -1.42 11.12 12.76
N ARG A 267 -2.72 10.90 12.91
CA ARG A 267 -3.30 9.65 13.41
C ARG A 267 -3.23 8.52 12.39
N LEU A 268 -3.52 8.79 11.12
CA LEU A 268 -3.54 7.79 10.06
C LEU A 268 -2.12 7.33 9.65
N PHE A 269 -1.15 8.24 9.70
CA PHE A 269 0.23 7.99 9.26
C PHE A 269 1.23 8.24 10.39
N LYS A 270 1.02 7.54 11.50
CA LYS A 270 1.94 7.51 12.65
C LYS A 270 3.28 6.90 12.27
N LEU A 271 4.32 7.34 12.96
CA LEU A 271 5.63 6.70 12.92
C LEU A 271 5.50 5.22 13.26
N THR A 272 6.36 4.40 12.65
CA THR A 272 6.39 2.97 12.98
C THR A 272 6.94 2.78 14.38
N THR A 273 6.12 2.20 15.25
CA THR A 273 6.43 1.94 16.66
C THR A 273 7.62 1.00 16.80
N TYR A 274 8.42 1.20 17.84
CA TYR A 274 9.53 0.29 18.15
C TYR A 274 9.02 -1.11 18.44
N LYS A 275 7.86 -1.26 19.09
CA LYS A 275 7.19 -2.56 19.27
C LYS A 275 6.91 -3.26 17.93
N LYS A 276 6.49 -2.52 16.90
CA LYS A 276 6.27 -3.10 15.56
C LYS A 276 7.58 -3.48 14.89
N LEU A 277 8.62 -2.65 15.04
CA LEU A 277 9.97 -3.01 14.59
C LEU A 277 10.49 -4.25 15.31
N GLU A 278 10.22 -4.42 16.60
CA GLU A 278 10.71 -5.53 17.41
C GLU A 278 10.14 -6.85 16.86
N ASN A 279 8.83 -6.87 16.64
CA ASN A 279 8.13 -8.01 16.08
C ASN A 279 8.58 -8.36 14.65
N ARG A 280 9.24 -7.44 13.93
CA ARG A 280 9.55 -7.59 12.51
C ARG A 280 11.03 -7.68 12.19
N LEU A 281 11.92 -7.13 13.02
CA LEU A 281 13.33 -6.91 12.69
C LEU A 281 14.30 -7.24 13.83
N LYS A 282 13.82 -7.80 14.95
CA LYS A 282 14.66 -8.14 16.10
C LYS A 282 15.89 -8.98 15.72
N VAL A 283 15.72 -10.03 14.93
CA VAL A 283 16.82 -10.93 14.55
C VAL A 283 17.80 -10.19 13.64
N PHE A 284 17.28 -9.38 12.72
CA PHE A 284 18.14 -8.58 11.86
C PHE A 284 18.98 -7.55 12.64
N ILE A 285 18.39 -6.85 13.61
CA ILE A 285 19.12 -5.85 14.42
C ILE A 285 20.26 -6.54 15.20
N GLN A 286 20.01 -7.74 15.75
CA GLN A 286 21.07 -8.53 16.41
C GLN A 286 22.18 -8.96 15.45
N GLN A 287 21.83 -9.31 14.20
CA GLN A 287 22.82 -9.63 13.17
C GLN A 287 23.69 -8.42 12.80
N VAL A 288 23.09 -7.23 12.73
CA VAL A 288 23.82 -5.97 12.50
C VAL A 288 24.84 -5.75 13.62
N ASP A 289 24.44 -5.89 14.88
CA ASP A 289 25.35 -5.77 16.02
C ASP A 289 26.50 -6.76 15.97
N SER A 290 26.22 -8.03 15.68
CA SER A 290 27.26 -9.06 15.56
C SER A 290 28.25 -8.78 14.44
N VAL A 291 27.81 -8.18 13.34
CA VAL A 291 28.66 -7.96 12.15
C VAL A 291 29.45 -6.67 12.25
N PHE A 292 28.84 -5.60 12.75
CA PHE A 292 29.48 -4.28 12.82
C PHE A 292 30.00 -3.93 14.20
N ASN A 293 29.91 -4.85 15.17
CA ASN A 293 30.27 -4.65 16.57
C ASN A 293 29.59 -3.41 17.16
N THR A 294 28.28 -3.27 16.89
CA THR A 294 27.43 -2.19 17.42
C THR A 294 26.60 -2.68 18.62
N THR A 295 25.94 -1.75 19.31
CA THR A 295 25.07 -2.02 20.48
C THR A 295 23.62 -1.59 20.23
N TYR A 296 23.18 -1.60 18.96
CA TYR A 296 21.89 -1.08 18.55
C TYR A 296 20.72 -1.86 19.14
N TYR A 297 20.85 -3.16 19.31
CA TYR A 297 19.81 -4.01 19.87
C TYR A 297 19.52 -3.71 21.34
N ASP A 298 20.56 -3.49 22.15
CA ASP A 298 20.38 -3.17 23.57
C ASP A 298 19.67 -1.83 23.74
N GLU A 299 20.08 -0.81 22.98
CA GLU A 299 19.40 0.49 22.93
C GLU A 299 17.95 0.34 22.44
N PHE A 300 17.73 -0.50 21.44
CA PHE A 300 16.42 -0.77 20.86
C PHE A 300 15.46 -1.43 21.87
N VAL A 301 15.93 -2.37 22.69
CA VAL A 301 15.12 -2.98 23.76
C VAL A 301 14.66 -1.93 24.77
N VAL A 302 15.53 -1.02 25.18
CA VAL A 302 15.17 0.08 26.10
C VAL A 302 14.09 0.97 25.48
N LEU A 303 14.19 1.29 24.20
CA LEU A 303 13.19 2.09 23.47
C LEU A 303 11.83 1.40 23.38
N VAL A 304 11.84 0.08 23.12
CA VAL A 304 10.63 -0.74 23.12
C VAL A 304 9.95 -0.77 24.49
N GLU A 305 10.72 -0.94 25.56
CA GLU A 305 10.19 -0.95 26.93
C GLU A 305 9.60 0.41 27.33
N LYS A 306 10.24 1.51 26.93
CA LYS A 306 9.74 2.86 27.13
C LYS A 306 8.38 3.05 26.43
N GLU A 307 8.28 2.67 25.16
CA GLU A 307 7.02 2.75 24.40
C GLU A 307 5.91 1.87 25.01
N LYS A 308 6.25 0.66 25.49
CA LYS A 308 5.30 -0.22 26.18
C LYS A 308 4.77 0.40 27.48
N LYS A 309 5.61 1.14 28.22
CA LYS A 309 5.21 1.86 29.45
C LYS A 309 4.30 3.05 29.12
N GLU A 310 4.69 3.89 28.16
CA GLU A 310 3.88 5.03 27.71
C GLU A 310 2.50 4.60 27.20
N ASP A 311 2.43 3.49 26.44
CA ASP A 311 1.16 2.92 25.98
C ASP A 311 0.30 2.38 27.13
N ALA A 312 0.91 1.84 28.19
CA ALA A 312 0.19 1.35 29.36
C ALA A 312 -0.35 2.50 30.23
N GLU A 313 0.44 3.56 30.40
CA GLU A 313 0.06 4.78 31.11
C GLU A 313 -1.13 5.46 30.42
N LYS A 314 -1.07 5.67 29.09
CA LYS A 314 -2.19 6.24 28.32
C LYS A 314 -3.49 5.45 28.47
N LYS A 315 -3.40 4.11 28.44
CA LYS A 315 -4.57 3.24 28.65
C LYS A 315 -5.12 3.32 30.06
N ALA A 316 -4.26 3.48 31.06
CA ALA A 316 -4.68 3.64 32.45
C ALA A 316 -5.38 5.00 32.67
N GLU A 317 -4.96 6.05 31.97
CA GLU A 317 -5.58 7.38 32.00
C GLU A 317 -6.92 7.44 31.26
N GLU A 318 -7.08 6.67 30.17
CA GLU A 318 -8.33 6.60 29.38
C GLU A 318 -9.42 5.72 30.02
N THR A 319 -9.10 4.98 31.09
CA THR A 319 -10.11 4.21 31.82
C THR A 319 -10.85 5.15 32.79
N PRO A 320 -12.17 5.38 32.64
CA PRO A 320 -12.88 6.25 33.58
C PRO A 320 -12.80 5.64 34.97
N LYS A 321 -12.26 6.41 35.93
CA LYS A 321 -12.43 6.11 37.35
C LYS A 321 -13.92 6.20 37.65
N SER A 322 -14.58 5.05 37.64
CA SER A 322 -15.92 4.87 38.19
C SER A 322 -15.84 5.01 39.71
N ASP A 323 -15.69 6.24 40.19
CA ASP A 323 -16.11 6.60 41.53
C ASP A 323 -17.63 6.80 41.47
N ASN A 324 -18.38 5.91 42.12
CA ASN A 324 -19.55 6.31 42.89
C ASN A 324 -20.01 5.20 43.84
N THR A 325 -19.71 5.46 45.11
CA THR A 325 -20.50 5.14 46.29
C THR A 325 -21.93 5.66 46.11
N SER A 326 -22.95 4.80 46.26
CA SER A 326 -24.18 5.01 47.06
C SER A 326 -25.37 4.17 46.58
N ASP A 327 -25.77 3.23 47.45
CA ASP A 327 -27.11 2.77 47.83
C ASP A 327 -28.17 2.24 46.83
N PRO A 328 -28.99 1.25 47.27
CA PRO A 328 -29.91 0.51 46.43
C PRO A 328 -31.30 1.17 46.37
N VAL A 329 -31.82 1.39 45.16
CA VAL A 329 -33.23 1.80 44.96
C VAL A 329 -33.95 0.78 44.07
N LEU A 330 -35.14 0.43 44.56
CA LEU A 330 -36.09 -0.56 44.09
C LEU A 330 -36.56 -0.37 42.64
N ASN A 331 -36.60 -1.50 41.91
CA ASN A 331 -37.34 -1.66 40.66
C ASN A 331 -38.85 -1.44 40.84
N PRO A 332 -39.51 -0.87 39.81
CA PRO A 332 -40.82 -1.32 39.37
C PRO A 332 -40.78 -1.98 37.98
N ALA A 333 -41.79 -2.83 37.77
CA ALA A 333 -41.96 -3.85 36.75
C ALA A 333 -42.09 -3.34 35.28
N PRO A 334 -41.92 -4.23 34.28
CA PRO A 334 -41.82 -3.87 32.87
C PRO A 334 -43.19 -3.77 32.19
N THR A 335 -43.35 -2.75 31.35
CA THR A 335 -44.38 -2.68 30.30
C THR A 335 -43.85 -3.27 28.99
N PRO A 336 -44.69 -3.96 28.20
CA PRO A 336 -44.26 -4.64 26.98
C PRO A 336 -44.15 -3.69 25.79
N ASP A 337 -43.01 -3.72 25.09
CA ASP A 337 -42.84 -3.11 23.77
C ASP A 337 -43.52 -3.96 22.68
N PRO A 338 -44.06 -3.33 21.61
CA PRO A 338 -44.57 -4.02 20.44
C PRO A 338 -43.46 -4.45 19.47
N ASP A 339 -43.76 -5.51 18.73
CA ASP A 339 -42.94 -6.22 17.72
C ASP A 339 -42.06 -5.33 16.80
N PRO A 340 -40.83 -5.78 16.48
CA PRO A 340 -40.00 -5.14 15.46
C PRO A 340 -40.46 -5.51 14.06
N THR A 341 -40.76 -4.49 13.26
CA THR A 341 -40.94 -4.61 11.80
C THR A 341 -39.58 -4.88 11.15
N PRO A 342 -39.46 -5.83 10.20
CA PRO A 342 -38.19 -6.14 9.54
C PRO A 342 -37.76 -5.00 8.60
N THR A 343 -36.57 -4.45 8.85
CA THR A 343 -35.87 -3.56 7.92
C THR A 343 -35.31 -4.37 6.75
N PRO A 344 -35.63 -4.05 5.48
CA PRO A 344 -35.02 -4.71 4.33
C PRO A 344 -33.57 -4.24 4.12
N ALA A 345 -32.71 -5.19 3.74
CA ALA A 345 -31.32 -4.97 3.38
C ALA A 345 -31.18 -3.97 2.22
N PRO A 346 -30.09 -3.19 2.16
CA PRO A 346 -29.85 -2.26 1.06
C PRO A 346 -29.63 -3.03 -0.24
N VAL A 347 -30.46 -2.68 -1.22
CA VAL A 347 -30.45 -3.17 -2.59
C VAL A 347 -29.18 -2.66 -3.27
N SER A 348 -28.36 -3.58 -3.77
CA SER A 348 -27.27 -3.26 -4.69
C SER A 348 -27.86 -2.89 -6.05
N ASP A 349 -27.71 -1.63 -6.46
CA ASP A 349 -28.10 -1.22 -7.81
C ASP A 349 -27.12 -1.76 -8.87
N PRO A 350 -27.62 -2.11 -10.07
CA PRO A 350 -26.82 -2.69 -11.14
C PRO A 350 -26.06 -1.58 -11.86
N VAL A 351 -24.73 -1.64 -11.82
CA VAL A 351 -23.87 -0.74 -12.60
C VAL A 351 -24.08 -1.00 -14.09
N ARG A 352 -24.50 0.06 -14.77
CA ARG A 352 -24.70 0.20 -16.21
C ARG A 352 -23.41 -0.14 -16.97
N GLN A 353 -23.46 -1.21 -17.76
CA GLN A 353 -22.37 -1.59 -18.66
C GLN A 353 -22.22 -0.55 -19.78
N THR A 354 -21.27 0.37 -19.64
CA THR A 354 -20.66 1.04 -20.79
C THR A 354 -19.63 0.10 -21.41
N ARG A 355 -19.98 -0.44 -22.58
CA ARG A 355 -19.05 -1.14 -23.49
C ARG A 355 -17.98 -0.16 -23.95
N THR A 356 -16.83 -0.15 -23.27
CA THR A 356 -15.61 0.48 -23.79
C THR A 356 -14.88 -0.54 -24.64
N LYS A 357 -14.64 -0.18 -25.90
CA LYS A 357 -13.89 -0.96 -26.88
C LYS A 357 -12.46 -1.13 -26.36
N LYS A 358 -12.10 -2.37 -26.04
CA LYS A 358 -10.77 -2.81 -25.59
C LYS A 358 -9.76 -2.49 -26.69
N GLU A 359 -8.88 -1.52 -26.47
CA GLU A 359 -7.61 -1.46 -27.18
C GLU A 359 -6.64 -2.38 -26.44
N GLU A 360 -6.23 -3.45 -27.11
CA GLU A 360 -5.29 -4.42 -26.58
C GLU A 360 -3.91 -3.78 -26.39
N PRO A 361 -3.24 -4.01 -25.25
CA PRO A 361 -1.83 -3.70 -25.14
C PRO A 361 -1.08 -4.59 -26.12
N LYS A 362 -0.13 -4.02 -26.89
CA LYS A 362 0.78 -4.80 -27.76
C LYS A 362 1.42 -5.91 -26.94
N GLU A 363 0.91 -7.12 -27.16
CA GLU A 363 1.36 -8.34 -26.53
C GLU A 363 2.81 -8.58 -26.97
N ILE A 364 3.72 -8.72 -26.01
CA ILE A 364 5.06 -9.24 -26.30
C ILE A 364 4.82 -10.66 -26.83
N SER A 365 5.16 -10.88 -28.11
CA SER A 365 4.97 -12.15 -28.81
C SER A 365 5.42 -13.32 -27.93
N LYS A 366 4.61 -14.38 -27.83
CA LYS A 366 4.97 -15.60 -27.10
C LYS A 366 6.35 -16.13 -27.53
N LEU A 367 6.70 -15.94 -28.80
CA LEU A 367 8.01 -16.28 -29.36
C LEU A 367 9.16 -15.50 -28.68
N ASP A 368 8.97 -14.22 -28.36
CA ASP A 368 9.97 -13.40 -27.67
C ASP A 368 10.18 -13.83 -26.20
N LYS A 369 9.16 -14.42 -25.58
CA LYS A 369 9.28 -15.02 -24.24
C LYS A 369 10.03 -16.35 -24.30
N LEU A 370 9.77 -17.17 -25.30
CA LEU A 370 10.43 -18.46 -25.51
C LEU A 370 11.91 -18.30 -25.85
N ASN A 371 12.26 -17.34 -26.71
CA ASN A 371 13.65 -17.08 -27.12
C ASN A 371 14.56 -16.63 -25.95
N LYS A 372 14.00 -16.02 -24.91
CA LYS A 372 14.76 -15.56 -23.72
C LYS A 372 15.22 -16.68 -22.80
N LEU A 373 14.66 -17.88 -22.94
CA LEU A 373 14.98 -19.02 -22.08
C LEU A 373 16.16 -19.86 -22.58
N GLY A 374 16.69 -19.54 -23.77
CA GLY A 374 17.90 -20.17 -24.30
C GLY A 374 17.73 -21.63 -24.74
N PHE A 375 16.50 -22.09 -24.96
CA PHE A 375 16.22 -23.41 -25.50
C PHE A 375 16.49 -23.45 -27.00
N ALA A 376 17.39 -24.35 -27.43
CA ALA A 376 17.84 -24.42 -28.82
C ALA A 376 16.74 -24.85 -29.80
N GLY A 377 15.74 -25.59 -29.31
CA GLY A 377 14.64 -26.11 -30.12
C GLY A 377 13.52 -25.11 -30.43
N VAL A 378 13.37 -24.06 -29.62
CA VAL A 378 12.30 -23.05 -29.79
C VAL A 378 12.31 -22.40 -31.17
N ALA A 379 13.51 -22.14 -31.71
CA ALA A 379 13.65 -21.50 -33.02
C ALA A 379 13.20 -22.37 -34.20
N LYS A 380 13.01 -23.69 -33.97
CA LYS A 380 12.56 -24.64 -34.98
C LYS A 380 11.05 -24.91 -34.93
N LEU A 381 10.36 -24.48 -33.87
CA LEU A 381 8.91 -24.71 -33.74
C LEU A 381 8.11 -23.91 -34.76
N THR A 382 7.04 -24.53 -35.26
CA THR A 382 6.00 -23.88 -36.07
C THR A 382 5.08 -23.03 -35.18
N GLU A 383 4.37 -22.08 -35.79
CA GLU A 383 3.40 -21.23 -35.06
C GLU A 383 2.34 -22.06 -34.32
N LYS A 384 1.89 -23.17 -34.93
CA LYS A 384 0.90 -24.09 -34.33
C LYS A 384 1.43 -24.75 -33.05
N GLU A 385 2.70 -25.12 -33.02
CA GLU A 385 3.33 -25.74 -31.85
C GLU A 385 3.59 -24.72 -30.75
N ILE A 386 3.93 -23.49 -31.11
CA ILE A 386 4.07 -22.37 -30.16
C ILE A 386 2.72 -22.07 -29.49
N ASP A 387 1.62 -22.13 -30.25
CA ASP A 387 0.28 -21.90 -29.72
C ASP A 387 -0.18 -22.99 -28.74
N LEU A 388 0.32 -24.21 -28.89
CA LEU A 388 0.06 -25.32 -27.96
C LEU A 388 0.76 -25.15 -26.61
N ILE A 389 1.72 -24.23 -26.47
CA ILE A 389 2.38 -23.92 -25.20
C ILE A 389 1.50 -22.92 -24.41
N SER A 390 0.95 -23.39 -23.28
CA SER A 390 0.11 -22.59 -22.38
C SER A 390 0.95 -21.76 -21.41
N GLU A 391 1.95 -22.37 -20.78
CA GLU A 391 2.84 -21.72 -19.81
C GLU A 391 4.27 -22.23 -19.95
N ILE A 392 5.23 -21.42 -19.51
CA ILE A 392 6.65 -21.77 -19.56
C ILE A 392 7.25 -21.61 -18.17
N ASN A 393 7.81 -22.69 -17.64
CA ASN A 393 8.56 -22.72 -16.38
C ASN A 393 10.07 -22.84 -16.68
N SER A 394 10.92 -22.60 -15.68
CA SER A 394 12.39 -22.58 -15.84
C SER A 394 12.95 -23.85 -16.50
N ASP A 395 12.29 -24.99 -16.32
CA ASP A 395 12.77 -26.30 -16.79
C ASP A 395 11.71 -27.15 -17.51
N ALA A 396 10.50 -26.62 -17.72
CA ALA A 396 9.38 -27.36 -18.33
C ALA A 396 8.42 -26.46 -19.10
N PHE A 397 7.87 -26.98 -20.20
CA PHE A 397 6.73 -26.37 -20.89
C PHE A 397 5.43 -26.98 -20.38
N VAL A 398 4.40 -26.15 -20.21
CA VAL A 398 3.03 -26.61 -19.97
C VAL A 398 2.29 -26.49 -21.30
N TYR A 399 1.65 -27.58 -21.72
CA TYR A 399 0.93 -27.64 -22.99
C TYR A 399 -0.59 -27.58 -22.76
N LEU A 400 -1.32 -27.06 -23.75
CA LEU A 400 -2.79 -26.98 -23.72
C LEU A 400 -3.46 -28.36 -23.84
N SER A 401 -2.82 -29.32 -24.52
CA SER A 401 -3.23 -30.73 -24.57
C SER A 401 -2.13 -31.62 -24.00
N LYS A 402 -2.50 -32.61 -23.19
CA LYS A 402 -1.59 -33.62 -22.58
C LYS A 402 -1.91 -35.04 -23.02
N GLU A 403 -2.76 -35.21 -24.03
CA GLU A 403 -3.39 -36.50 -24.30
C GLU A 403 -2.39 -37.54 -24.82
N GLN A 404 -1.28 -37.12 -25.44
CA GLN A 404 -0.17 -37.99 -25.85
C GLN A 404 1.18 -37.23 -25.82
N GLU A 405 2.07 -37.59 -24.89
CA GLU A 405 3.44 -37.04 -24.77
C GLU A 405 4.48 -38.10 -25.21
N SER A 406 5.47 -37.68 -26.01
CA SER A 406 6.67 -38.48 -26.32
C SER A 406 7.90 -37.92 -25.60
N HIS A 407 8.90 -38.78 -25.44
CA HIS A 407 10.20 -38.42 -24.86
C HIS A 407 11.21 -38.14 -25.97
N CYS A 408 11.94 -37.04 -25.85
CA CYS A 408 13.06 -36.75 -26.74
C CYS A 408 14.20 -37.75 -26.52
N PRO A 409 14.69 -38.44 -27.57
CA PRO A 409 15.75 -39.43 -27.43
C PRO A 409 17.09 -38.82 -26.98
N SER A 410 17.33 -37.53 -27.25
CA SER A 410 18.60 -36.85 -26.96
C SER A 410 18.65 -36.21 -25.56
N CYS A 411 17.53 -35.72 -25.03
CA CYS A 411 17.52 -34.99 -23.75
C CYS A 411 16.41 -35.40 -22.78
N ASP A 412 15.68 -36.48 -23.08
CA ASP A 412 14.58 -37.06 -22.30
C ASP A 412 13.43 -36.07 -21.99
N PHE A 413 13.37 -34.98 -22.76
CA PHE A 413 12.38 -33.93 -22.56
C PHE A 413 11.03 -34.35 -23.11
N LYS A 414 9.96 -34.11 -22.34
CA LYS A 414 8.58 -34.45 -22.70
C LYS A 414 7.93 -33.37 -23.56
N ALA A 415 7.41 -33.76 -24.71
CA ALA A 415 6.63 -32.90 -25.60
C ALA A 415 5.42 -33.65 -26.16
N PRO A 416 4.34 -32.95 -26.54
CA PRO A 416 3.22 -33.58 -27.25
C PRO A 416 3.70 -34.25 -28.54
N MET A 417 3.09 -35.38 -28.92
CA MET A 417 3.45 -36.08 -30.16
C MET A 417 3.19 -35.27 -31.44
N ASP A 418 2.37 -34.21 -31.36
CA ASP A 418 2.12 -33.30 -32.46
C ASP A 418 3.31 -32.36 -32.74
N PHE A 419 4.37 -32.40 -31.92
CA PHE A 419 5.59 -31.63 -32.15
C PHE A 419 6.52 -32.38 -33.11
N HIS A 420 7.01 -31.69 -34.13
CA HIS A 420 7.98 -32.25 -35.07
C HIS A 420 9.43 -32.20 -34.56
N CYS A 421 9.71 -31.38 -33.55
CA CYS A 421 11.02 -31.34 -32.91
C CYS A 421 10.94 -31.00 -31.41
N CYS A 422 11.96 -31.42 -30.66
CA CYS A 422 12.05 -31.19 -29.23
C CYS A 422 12.23 -29.70 -28.93
N PRO A 423 11.34 -29.05 -28.17
CA PRO A 423 11.42 -27.61 -27.91
C PRO A 423 12.63 -27.22 -27.05
N LYS A 424 13.24 -28.18 -26.32
CA LYS A 424 14.42 -27.96 -25.49
C LYS A 424 15.74 -28.01 -26.28
N CYS A 425 15.99 -29.09 -27.01
CA CYS A 425 17.27 -29.31 -27.72
C CYS A 425 17.20 -29.17 -29.25
N GLY A 426 16.01 -29.21 -29.85
CA GLY A 426 15.83 -29.09 -31.31
C GLY A 426 16.09 -30.36 -32.11
N GLU A 427 16.14 -31.54 -31.46
CA GLU A 427 16.14 -32.85 -32.11
C GLU A 427 14.80 -33.10 -32.80
N GLU A 428 14.78 -33.64 -34.02
CA GLU A 428 13.53 -33.97 -34.72
C GLU A 428 12.93 -35.26 -34.13
N PHE A 429 11.61 -35.28 -33.96
CA PHE A 429 10.88 -36.49 -33.57
C PHE A 429 10.56 -37.26 -34.85
N GLU A 430 11.04 -38.51 -34.96
CA GLU A 430 10.75 -39.41 -36.09
C GLU A 430 9.31 -39.92 -36.10
#